data_AF-A0AAV1I2M6-F1
#
_entry.id   AF-A0AAV1I2M6-F1
#
_cell.length_a   1.000
_cell.length_b   1.000
_cell.length_c   1.000
_cell.angle_alpha   90.00
_cell.angle_beta   90.00
_cell.angle_gamma   90.00
#
_symmetry.space_group_name_H-M   'P 1'
#
loop_
_entity.id
_entity.type
_entity.pdbx_description
1 polymer ?
#
loop_
_entity_poly.entity_id
_entity_poly.type
_entity_poly.pdbx_seq_one_letter_code
_entity_poly.pdbx_strand_id
1 'polypeptide(L)'
;MQLDAINDAFVEARDEIEYAVEESETVYFEESLKTAQEAVAEALGQFNDLLDSLDETERGKLQRSMGMKMEQLKAELHTVEQTHA
;
A
#
# COMPACT_ATOMS: atom_id res chain seq x y z
N MET A 1 -7.40 14.88 7.86
CA MET A 1 -6.75 14.35 9.09
C MET A 1 -5.67 13.35 8.69
N GLN A 2 -4.74 12.95 9.56
CA GLN A 2 -3.69 11.98 9.21
C GLN A 2 -4.25 10.63 8.73
N LEU A 3 -5.39 10.20 9.27
CA LEU A 3 -6.05 8.97 8.82
C LEU A 3 -6.66 9.10 7.41
N ASP A 4 -7.09 10.30 7.02
CA ASP A 4 -7.61 10.53 5.66
C ASP A 4 -6.47 10.41 4.65
N ALA A 5 -5.31 11.01 4.95
CA ALA A 5 -4.11 10.90 4.10
C ALA A 5 -3.66 9.43 3.92
N ILE A 6 -3.69 8.63 4.99
CA ILE A 6 -3.38 7.19 4.89
C ILE A 6 -4.41 6.46 4.02
N ASN A 7 -5.69 6.82 4.08
CA ASN A 7 -6.71 6.21 3.22
C ASN A 7 -6.54 6.64 1.76
N ASP A 8 -6.21 7.90 1.51
CA ASP A 8 -5.96 8.41 0.16
C ASP A 8 -4.75 7.69 -0.45
N ALA A 9 -3.63 7.61 0.28
CA ALA A 9 -2.44 6.86 -0.14
C ALA A 9 -2.73 5.36 -0.33
N PHE A 10 -3.61 4.77 0.50
CA PHE A 10 -4.03 3.37 0.31
C PHE A 10 -4.83 3.17 -0.99
N VAL A 11 -5.74 4.10 -1.32
CA VAL A 11 -6.52 4.03 -2.57
C VAL A 11 -5.58 4.19 -3.76
N GLU A 12 -4.71 5.19 -3.73
CA GLU A 12 -3.70 5.43 -4.76
C GLU A 12 -2.81 4.20 -4.97
N ALA A 13 -2.30 3.61 -3.89
CA ALA A 13 -1.49 2.40 -3.98
C ALA A 13 -2.23 1.22 -4.62
N ARG A 14 -3.55 1.08 -4.40
CA ARG A 14 -4.34 0.02 -5.05
C ARG A 14 -4.58 0.31 -6.52
N ASP A 15 -4.82 1.56 -6.88
CA ASP A 15 -5.00 1.97 -8.27
C ASP A 15 -3.71 1.73 -9.06
N GLU A 16 -2.54 2.06 -8.49
CA GLU A 16 -1.24 1.79 -9.13
C GLU A 16 -0.93 0.29 -9.27
N ILE A 17 -1.33 -0.53 -8.29
CA ILE A 17 -1.25 -2.00 -8.41
C ILE A 17 -2.15 -2.46 -9.57
N GLU A 18 -3.36 -1.95 -9.70
CA GLU A 18 -4.28 -2.30 -10.79
C GLU A 18 -3.70 -1.91 -12.15
N TYR A 19 -3.11 -0.71 -12.28
CA TYR A 19 -2.39 -0.31 -13.49
C TYR A 19 -1.23 -1.26 -13.82
N ALA A 20 -0.42 -1.64 -12.83
CA ALA A 20 0.65 -2.61 -13.04
C ALA A 20 0.10 -3.98 -13.50
N VAL A 21 -1.05 -4.42 -12.99
CA VAL A 21 -1.71 -5.65 -13.47
C VAL A 21 -2.16 -5.51 -14.92
N GLU A 22 -2.78 -4.40 -15.29
CA GLU A 22 -3.24 -4.16 -16.66
C GLU A 22 -2.08 -4.10 -17.66
N GLU A 23 -0.94 -3.56 -17.23
CA GLU A 23 0.25 -3.41 -18.06
C GLU A 23 1.22 -4.60 -18.00
N SER A 24 0.88 -5.64 -17.25
CA SER A 24 1.68 -6.88 -17.07
C SER A 24 2.24 -7.44 -18.37
N GLU A 25 1.43 -7.53 -19.42
CA GLU A 25 1.84 -8.10 -20.71
C GLU A 25 2.59 -7.10 -21.62
N THR A 26 2.99 -5.94 -21.09
CA THR A 26 3.62 -4.85 -21.87
C THR A 26 5.04 -4.55 -21.40
N VAL A 27 5.78 -3.80 -22.21
CA VAL A 27 7.12 -3.31 -21.85
C VAL A 27 7.10 -2.23 -20.76
N TYR A 28 5.93 -1.69 -20.43
CA TYR A 28 5.74 -0.68 -19.39
C TYR A 28 5.57 -1.28 -17.99
N PHE A 29 5.38 -2.60 -17.89
CA PHE A 29 5.15 -3.28 -16.62
C PHE A 29 6.20 -2.94 -15.55
N GLU A 30 7.49 -2.90 -15.89
CA GLU A 30 8.55 -2.60 -14.92
C GLU A 30 8.42 -1.19 -14.33
N GLU A 31 7.98 -0.21 -15.13
CA GLU A 31 7.76 1.16 -14.69
C GLU A 31 6.53 1.24 -13.78
N SER A 32 5.42 0.64 -14.20
CA SER A 32 4.17 0.64 -13.43
C SER A 32 4.28 -0.17 -12.14
N LEU A 33 5.00 -1.29 -12.16
CA LEU A 33 5.33 -2.04 -10.94
C LEU A 33 6.13 -1.19 -9.96
N LYS A 34 7.11 -0.42 -10.45
CA LYS A 34 7.90 0.48 -9.59
C LYS A 34 7.03 1.57 -8.98
N THR A 35 6.12 2.18 -9.75
CA THR A 35 5.16 3.17 -9.23
C THR A 35 4.27 2.56 -8.15
N ALA A 36 3.75 1.35 -8.38
CA ALA A 36 2.98 0.62 -7.38
C ALA A 36 3.80 0.33 -6.11
N GLN A 37 5.06 -0.06 -6.24
CA GLN A 37 5.97 -0.28 -5.09
C GLN A 37 6.17 1.01 -4.28
N GLU A 38 6.37 2.14 -4.95
CA GLU A 38 6.56 3.45 -4.30
C GLU A 38 5.28 3.89 -3.55
N ALA A 39 4.11 3.77 -4.19
CA ALA A 39 2.82 4.12 -3.59
C ALA A 39 2.49 3.23 -2.37
N VAL A 40 2.73 1.92 -2.46
CA VAL A 40 2.55 1.00 -1.33
C VAL A 40 3.50 1.33 -0.19
N ALA A 41 4.77 1.63 -0.50
CA ALA A 41 5.75 2.03 0.51
C ALA A 41 5.33 3.32 1.23
N GLU A 42 4.76 4.30 0.50
CA GLU A 42 4.22 5.52 1.09
C GLU A 42 3.05 5.23 2.04
N ALA A 43 2.05 4.47 1.60
CA ALA A 43 0.88 4.13 2.44
C ALA A 43 1.30 3.41 3.74
N LEU A 44 2.23 2.46 3.64
CA LEU A 44 2.78 1.75 4.80
C LEU A 44 3.63 2.67 5.68
N GLY A 45 4.42 3.56 5.10
CA GLY A 45 5.22 4.55 5.81
C GLY A 45 4.36 5.47 6.66
N GLN A 46 3.35 6.10 6.06
CA GLN A 46 2.42 6.98 6.78
C GLN A 46 1.68 6.24 7.90
N PHE A 47 1.29 4.98 7.67
CA PHE A 47 0.66 4.14 8.69
C PHE A 47 1.60 3.85 9.86
N ASN A 48 2.84 3.44 9.59
CA ASN A 48 3.84 3.14 10.62
C ASN A 48 4.25 4.38 11.41
N ASP A 49 4.47 5.51 10.73
CA ASP A 49 4.77 6.79 11.38
C ASP A 49 3.66 7.20 12.34
N LEU A 50 2.40 7.02 11.94
CA LEU A 50 1.27 7.28 12.82
C LEU A 50 1.25 6.31 14.00
N LEU A 51 1.47 5.00 13.78
CA LEU A 51 1.55 4.02 14.86
C LEU A 51 2.64 4.36 15.89
N ASP A 52 3.79 4.84 15.44
CA ASP A 52 4.92 5.17 16.32
C ASP A 52 4.65 6.44 17.15
N SER A 53 3.83 7.35 16.63
CA SER A 53 3.43 8.57 17.34
C SER A 53 2.36 8.37 18.44
N LEU A 54 1.66 7.23 18.42
CA LEU A 54 0.51 6.97 19.31
C LEU A 54 0.87 6.24 20.60
N ASP A 55 0.04 6.37 21.64
CA ASP A 55 0.12 5.51 22.81
C ASP A 55 -0.34 4.08 22.52
N GLU A 56 -0.12 3.14 23.45
CA GLU A 56 -0.48 1.73 23.25
C GLU A 56 -1.98 1.52 22.99
N THR A 57 -2.85 2.31 23.62
CA THR A 57 -4.30 2.19 23.47
C THR A 57 -4.75 2.65 22.09
N GLU A 58 -4.26 3.81 21.65
CA GLU A 58 -4.57 4.39 20.34
C GLU A 58 -3.92 3.59 19.20
N ARG A 59 -2.67 3.17 19.37
CA ARG A 59 -1.98 2.26 18.45
C ARG A 59 -2.78 0.99 18.24
N GLY A 60 -3.24 0.35 19.32
CA GLY A 60 -4.06 -0.86 19.22
C GLY A 60 -5.40 -0.64 18.49
N LYS A 61 -6.03 0.55 18.64
CA LYS A 61 -7.23 0.89 17.87
C LYS A 61 -6.93 1.05 16.39
N LEU A 62 -5.85 1.74 16.05
CA LEU A 62 -5.43 1.98 14.67
C LEU A 62 -5.02 0.68 13.96
N GLN A 63 -4.28 -0.21 14.64
CA GLN A 63 -3.93 -1.52 14.09
C GLN A 63 -5.16 -2.38 13.80
N ARG A 64 -6.18 -2.35 14.67
CA ARG A 64 -7.43 -3.08 14.44
C ARG A 64 -8.25 -2.51 13.27
N SER A 65 -8.21 -1.21 13.03
CA SER A 65 -8.99 -0.58 11.96
C SER A 65 -8.33 -0.67 10.59
N MET A 66 -7.00 -0.53 10.53
CA MET A 66 -6.27 -0.38 9.26
C MET A 66 -5.23 -1.50 9.02
N GLY A 67 -4.78 -2.20 10.05
CA GLY A 67 -3.69 -3.18 9.93
C GLY A 67 -3.99 -4.29 8.91
N MET A 68 -5.21 -4.84 8.90
CA MET A 68 -5.59 -5.86 7.91
C MET A 68 -5.57 -5.32 6.48
N LYS A 69 -5.98 -4.06 6.27
CA LYS A 69 -5.93 -3.44 4.94
C LYS A 69 -4.48 -3.30 4.46
N MET A 70 -3.57 -2.90 5.34
CA MET A 70 -2.14 -2.80 5.02
C MET A 70 -1.50 -4.15 4.69
N GLU A 71 -1.91 -5.22 5.38
CA GLU A 71 -1.50 -6.58 5.01
C GLU A 71 -2.05 -7.03 3.65
N GLN A 72 -3.31 -6.70 3.35
CA GLN A 72 -3.92 -6.99 2.05
C GLN A 72 -3.20 -6.25 0.92
N LEU A 73 -2.89 -4.96 1.10
CA LEU A 73 -2.17 -4.15 0.12
C LEU A 73 -0.80 -4.75 -0.23
N LYS A 74 -0.05 -5.20 0.79
CA LYS A 74 1.22 -5.89 0.60
C LYS A 74 1.05 -7.20 -0.17
N ALA A 75 0.01 -7.98 0.12
CA ALA A 75 -0.26 -9.23 -0.57
C ALA A 75 -0.67 -9.02 -2.04
N GLU A 76 -1.45 -7.97 -2.32
CA GLU A 76 -1.81 -7.55 -3.67
C GLU A 76 -0.55 -7.20 -4.48
N LEU A 77 0.31 -6.31 -3.96
CA LEU A 77 1.58 -5.95 -4.60
C LEU A 77 2.46 -7.19 -4.86
N HIS A 78 2.63 -8.04 -3.84
CA HIS A 78 3.45 -9.25 -3.95
C HIS A 78 2.97 -10.20 -5.04
N THR A 79 1.65 -10.30 -5.24
CA THR A 79 1.06 -11.12 -6.30
C THR A 79 1.46 -10.59 -7.68
N VAL A 80 1.43 -9.27 -7.85
CA VAL A 80 1.83 -8.61 -9.11
C VAL A 80 3.32 -8.80 -9.38
N GLU A 81 4.17 -8.61 -8.36
CA GLU A 81 5.62 -8.86 -8.45
C GLU A 81 5.95 -10.28 -8.94
N GLN A 82 5.15 -11.26 -8.53
CA GLN A 82 5.31 -12.66 -8.92
C GLN A 82 4.79 -13.01 -10.32
N THR A 83 3.99 -12.13 -10.92
CA THR A 83 3.38 -12.41 -12.24
C THR A 83 4.42 -12.44 -13.37
N HIS A 84 5.62 -11.88 -13.13
CA HIS A 84 6.73 -11.81 -14.09
C HIS A 84 8.05 -12.43 -13.60
N ALA A 85 8.04 -13.17 -12.49
CA ALA A 85 9.22 -13.81 -11.91
C ALA A 85 9.64 -15.11 -12.63
#